data_AF-A0A5B2XKQ8-F1
#
_entry.id   AF-A0A5B2XKQ8-F1
#
_cell.length_a   1.000
_cell.length_b   1.000
_cell.length_c   1.000
_cell.angle_alpha   90.00
_cell.angle_beta   90.00
_cell.angle_gamma   90.00
#
_symmetry.space_group_name_H-M   'P 1'
#
loop_
_entity.id
_entity.type
_entity.pdbx_description
1 polymer ?
#
loop_
_entity_poly.entity_id
_entity_poly.type
_entity_poly.pdbx_seq_one_letter_code
_entity_poly.pdbx_strand_id
1 'polypeptide(L)'
;MTRRGTGSIGTVAVVLLLVGLAAGGWALWGDGSDAPHTQSVVYADPRLPSSAQSRETLVTPDGDVVLDSTGSLGVIAKARVLSDADLEVLMPSVATISMRVARSGELTRGTWLFSPPPGDDVAELTRSIDDLYRRSGYQPVPGQHAAVSALVLRSSDGQPRQTTYRAHYSTAGGTVRVEAFGPDDTAVAEAFKVLLDRQLKAAPALG
;
A
#
# COMPACT_ATOMS: atom_id res chain seq x y z
N MET A 1 24.54 5.43 -48.47
CA MET A 1 24.21 4.82 -47.16
C MET A 1 24.07 5.92 -46.13
N THR A 2 22.86 6.28 -45.75
CA THR A 2 22.57 7.37 -44.79
C THR A 2 21.78 6.80 -43.61
N ARG A 3 22.40 6.73 -42.43
CA ARG A 3 21.71 6.44 -41.16
C ARG A 3 21.00 7.71 -40.69
N ARG A 4 19.67 7.68 -40.58
CA ARG A 4 18.86 8.72 -39.90
C ARG A 4 18.53 8.28 -38.48
N GLY A 5 18.77 9.18 -37.53
CA GLY A 5 18.63 8.96 -36.10
C GLY A 5 17.24 9.22 -35.51
N THR A 6 17.13 8.73 -34.27
CA THR A 6 16.50 9.33 -33.07
C THR A 6 15.12 9.98 -33.19
N GLY A 7 14.13 9.32 -32.59
CA GLY A 7 12.86 9.90 -32.16
C GLY A 7 12.66 9.73 -30.64
N SER A 8 13.53 10.33 -29.84
CA SER A 8 13.42 10.39 -28.36
C SER A 8 12.47 11.50 -27.91
N ILE A 9 11.23 11.50 -28.41
CA ILE A 9 10.21 12.51 -28.06
C ILE A 9 9.23 11.97 -27.01
N GLY A 10 9.11 10.65 -26.85
CA GLY A 10 8.18 10.03 -25.89
C GLY A 10 8.60 10.13 -24.41
N THR A 11 9.89 10.27 -24.11
CA THR A 11 10.39 10.13 -22.73
C THR A 11 10.36 11.44 -21.92
N VAL A 12 10.40 12.60 -22.57
CA VAL A 12 10.49 13.90 -21.88
C VAL A 12 9.16 14.31 -21.24
N ALA A 13 8.01 13.89 -21.79
CA ALA A 13 6.69 14.26 -21.28
C ALA A 13 6.34 13.56 -19.95
N VAL A 14 6.85 12.35 -19.69
CA VAL A 14 6.56 11.58 -18.48
C VAL A 14 7.34 12.11 -17.26
N VAL A 15 8.56 12.62 -17.47
CA VAL A 15 9.40 13.13 -16.38
C VAL A 15 8.90 14.47 -15.83
N LEU A 16 8.34 15.35 -16.67
CA LEU A 16 7.75 16.61 -16.21
C LEU A 16 6.45 16.41 -15.42
N LEU A 17 5.68 15.36 -15.73
CA LEU A 17 4.47 15.02 -14.98
C LEU A 17 4.79 14.50 -13.57
N LEU A 18 5.88 13.73 -13.41
CA LEU A 18 6.29 13.17 -12.12
C LEU A 18 6.99 14.19 -11.21
N VAL A 19 7.75 15.15 -11.76
CA VAL A 19 8.35 16.24 -10.97
C VAL A 19 7.30 17.26 -10.50
N GLY A 20 6.22 17.47 -11.27
CA GLY A 20 5.11 18.34 -10.87
C GLY A 20 4.34 17.86 -9.62
N LEU A 21 4.32 16.55 -9.34
CA LEU A 21 3.61 15.98 -8.19
C LEU A 21 4.44 16.03 -6.89
N ALA A 22 5.76 16.17 -6.96
CA ALA A 22 6.60 16.29 -5.77
C ALA A 22 6.56 17.70 -5.15
N ALA A 23 6.32 18.75 -5.95
CA ALA A 23 6.22 20.13 -5.45
C ALA A 23 4.81 20.52 -4.94
N GLY A 24 3.76 19.80 -5.35
CA GLY A 24 2.37 20.09 -4.95
C GLY A 24 1.98 19.61 -3.55
N GLY A 25 2.79 18.74 -2.92
CA GLY A 25 2.47 18.14 -1.62
C GLY A 25 2.72 19.05 -0.41
N TRP A 26 3.48 20.14 -0.56
CA TRP A 26 3.89 20.99 0.58
C TRP A 26 2.98 22.20 0.81
N ALA A 27 2.10 22.54 -0.14
CA ALA A 27 1.26 23.74 -0.08
C ALA A 27 -0.19 23.50 0.41
N LEU A 28 -0.53 22.27 0.81
CA LEU A 28 -1.89 21.90 1.24
C LEU A 28 -2.04 21.61 2.74
N TRP A 29 -1.00 21.85 3.55
CA TRP A 29 -1.15 21.93 5.00
C TRP A 29 -1.56 23.35 5.40
N GLY A 30 -2.83 23.65 5.11
CA GLY A 30 -3.54 24.81 5.63
C GLY A 30 -3.63 24.75 7.15
N ASP A 31 -3.66 25.94 7.75
CA ASP A 31 -3.64 26.16 9.18
C ASP A 31 -4.83 25.51 9.91
N GLY A 32 -4.54 25.05 11.12
CA GLY A 32 -5.50 24.39 11.98
C GLY A 32 -6.67 25.33 12.27
N SER A 33 -7.84 24.97 11.75
CA SER A 33 -9.12 25.37 12.31
C SER A 33 -9.87 24.08 12.65
N ASP A 34 -9.98 23.84 13.97
CA ASP A 34 -10.66 22.69 14.55
C ASP A 34 -12.07 22.53 13.99
N ALA A 35 -12.29 21.45 13.24
CA ALA A 35 -13.63 20.98 12.93
C ALA A 35 -14.19 20.31 14.20
N PRO A 36 -15.37 20.69 14.69
CA PRO A 36 -15.96 20.04 15.86
C PRO A 36 -16.17 18.55 15.54
N HIS A 37 -15.51 17.68 16.32
CA HIS A 37 -15.76 16.26 16.31
C HIS A 37 -17.18 15.99 16.81
N THR A 38 -18.14 15.91 15.90
CA THR A 38 -19.46 15.35 16.22
C THR A 38 -19.28 13.85 16.41
N GLN A 39 -19.05 13.42 17.64
CA GLN A 39 -19.14 12.03 18.02
C GLN A 39 -20.61 11.59 17.89
N SER A 40 -20.95 11.01 16.74
CA SER A 40 -22.21 10.29 16.58
C SER A 40 -22.17 9.09 17.51
N VAL A 41 -22.80 9.21 18.68
CA VAL A 41 -23.01 8.08 19.60
C VAL A 41 -24.01 7.14 18.93
N VAL A 42 -23.50 6.15 18.22
CA VAL A 42 -24.32 5.04 17.70
C VAL A 42 -24.76 4.23 18.91
N TYR A 43 -26.05 4.33 19.27
CA TYR A 43 -26.66 3.43 20.23
C TYR A 43 -26.66 2.02 19.61
N ALA A 44 -25.73 1.17 20.05
CA ALA A 44 -25.76 -0.24 19.72
C ALA A 44 -27.01 -0.86 20.36
N ASP A 45 -27.86 -1.52 19.56
CA ASP A 45 -28.96 -2.34 20.07
C ASP A 45 -28.37 -3.45 20.96
N PRO A 46 -28.69 -3.48 22.27
CA PRO A 46 -28.13 -4.45 23.21
C PRO A 46 -28.52 -5.91 22.93
N ARG A 47 -29.41 -6.16 21.95
CA ARG A 47 -29.86 -7.51 21.57
C ARG A 47 -29.05 -8.13 20.43
N LEU A 48 -28.18 -7.37 19.78
CA LEU A 48 -27.28 -7.93 18.78
C LEU A 48 -25.99 -8.35 19.47
N PRO A 49 -25.55 -9.62 19.36
CA PRO A 49 -24.21 -9.98 19.79
C PRO A 49 -23.25 -9.05 19.04
N SER A 50 -22.43 -8.32 19.78
CA SER A 50 -21.29 -7.61 19.21
C SER A 50 -20.48 -8.69 18.51
N SER A 51 -20.57 -8.76 17.19
CA SER A 51 -19.62 -9.54 16.42
C SER A 51 -18.29 -8.84 16.69
N ALA A 52 -17.54 -9.38 17.64
CA ALA A 52 -16.14 -9.08 17.79
C ALA A 52 -15.50 -9.54 16.48
N GLN A 53 -15.59 -8.70 15.44
CA GLN A 53 -14.71 -8.77 14.31
C GLN A 53 -13.33 -8.64 14.94
N SER A 54 -12.65 -9.77 15.09
CA SER A 54 -11.24 -9.81 15.42
C SER A 54 -10.58 -8.90 14.41
N ARG A 55 -10.27 -7.66 14.82
CA ARG A 55 -9.56 -6.72 13.97
C ARG A 55 -8.20 -7.37 13.78
N GLU A 56 -8.02 -7.99 12.62
CA GLU A 56 -6.75 -8.54 12.20
C GLU A 56 -5.68 -7.51 12.50
N THR A 57 -4.69 -7.90 13.30
CA THR A 57 -3.78 -6.94 13.89
C THR A 57 -2.72 -6.57 12.86
N LEU A 58 -2.90 -5.41 12.24
CA LEU A 58 -1.81 -4.75 11.53
C LEU A 58 -0.70 -4.44 12.53
N VAL A 59 0.54 -4.72 12.15
CA VAL A 59 1.75 -4.37 12.90
C VAL A 59 2.11 -2.93 12.58
N THR A 60 2.35 -2.11 13.60
CA THR A 60 2.89 -0.77 13.38
C THR A 60 4.34 -0.87 12.90
N PRO A 61 4.67 -0.34 11.70
CA PRO A 61 6.05 -0.32 11.23
C PRO A 61 6.92 0.58 12.11
N ASP A 62 8.22 0.29 12.23
CA ASP A 62 9.10 1.16 13.03
C ASP A 62 9.27 2.54 12.37
N GLY A 63 9.71 3.54 13.13
CA GLY A 63 9.85 4.93 12.70
C GLY A 63 8.67 5.80 13.15
N ASP A 64 8.63 7.03 12.64
CA ASP A 64 7.58 8.00 12.95
C ASP A 64 6.32 7.67 12.14
N VAL A 65 5.22 7.37 12.84
CA VAL A 65 3.94 7.09 12.19
C VAL A 65 3.43 8.37 11.53
N VAL A 66 3.36 8.34 10.19
CA VAL A 66 2.88 9.48 9.38
C VAL A 66 1.44 9.27 8.91
N LEU A 67 0.90 8.06 9.04
CA LEU A 67 -0.48 7.73 8.73
C LEU A 67 -0.92 6.50 9.53
N ASP A 68 -2.03 6.62 10.26
CA ASP A 68 -2.77 5.51 10.85
C ASP A 68 -4.26 5.79 10.62
N SER A 69 -4.90 4.99 9.79
CA SER A 69 -6.27 5.25 9.38
C SER A 69 -7.03 3.97 9.10
N THR A 70 -8.32 4.02 9.37
CA THR A 70 -9.29 2.98 9.02
C THR A 70 -10.54 3.65 8.46
N GLY A 71 -10.99 3.21 7.29
CA GLY A 71 -12.17 3.79 6.66
C GLY A 71 -12.59 3.06 5.39
N SER A 72 -13.65 3.57 4.75
CA SER A 72 -14.00 3.08 3.41
C SER A 72 -12.96 3.51 2.39
N LEU A 73 -12.78 2.70 1.35
CA LEU A 73 -11.80 3.00 0.30
C LEU A 73 -12.06 4.36 -0.37
N GLY A 74 -13.32 4.77 -0.55
CA GLY A 74 -13.64 6.09 -1.11
C GLY A 74 -13.21 7.29 -0.24
N VAL A 75 -13.12 7.13 1.08
CA VAL A 75 -12.59 8.17 1.98
C VAL A 75 -11.06 8.19 1.90
N ILE A 76 -10.43 7.01 1.95
CA ILE A 76 -8.97 6.86 1.86
C ILE A 76 -8.42 7.35 0.53
N ALA A 77 -9.11 7.09 -0.58
CA ALA A 77 -8.69 7.52 -1.92
C ALA A 77 -8.45 9.03 -2.01
N LYS A 78 -9.20 9.84 -1.24
CA LYS A 78 -9.04 11.29 -1.20
C LYS A 78 -7.70 11.73 -0.60
N ALA A 79 -7.09 10.91 0.24
CA ALA A 79 -5.77 11.17 0.81
C ALA A 79 -4.62 10.92 -0.19
N ARG A 80 -4.91 10.38 -1.38
CA ARG A 80 -3.93 10.12 -2.46
C ARG A 80 -2.72 9.27 -2.04
N VAL A 81 -2.94 8.35 -1.09
CA VAL A 81 -1.92 7.42 -0.60
C VAL A 81 -1.82 6.14 -1.45
N LEU A 82 -2.82 5.90 -2.30
CA LEU A 82 -2.86 4.84 -3.31
C LEU A 82 -2.72 5.47 -4.69
N SER A 83 -2.08 4.77 -5.62
CA SER A 83 -2.01 5.21 -7.01
C SER A 83 -3.34 5.00 -7.73
N ASP A 84 -3.57 5.68 -8.86
CA ASP A 84 -4.80 5.49 -9.65
C ASP A 84 -4.96 4.02 -10.10
N ALA A 85 -3.85 3.35 -10.42
CA ALA A 85 -3.87 1.93 -10.80
C ALA A 85 -4.21 1.01 -9.61
N ASP A 86 -3.80 1.36 -8.39
CA ASP A 86 -4.27 0.66 -7.19
C ASP A 86 -5.78 0.86 -7.01
N LEU A 87 -6.27 2.09 -7.17
CA LEU A 87 -7.69 2.41 -7.00
C LEU A 87 -8.56 1.68 -8.02
N GLU A 88 -8.12 1.56 -9.28
CA GLU A 88 -8.83 0.82 -10.33
C GLU A 88 -9.07 -0.65 -9.93
N VAL A 89 -8.07 -1.29 -9.31
CA VAL A 89 -8.16 -2.69 -8.87
C VAL A 89 -8.92 -2.85 -7.55
N LEU A 90 -8.74 -1.92 -6.61
CA LEU A 90 -9.29 -2.05 -5.25
C LEU A 90 -10.74 -1.57 -5.15
N MET A 91 -11.15 -0.54 -5.91
CA MET A 91 -12.49 0.06 -5.80
C MET A 91 -13.65 -0.92 -6.01
N PRO A 92 -13.59 -1.86 -6.96
CA PRO A 92 -14.68 -2.82 -7.15
C PRO A 92 -14.80 -3.86 -6.02
N SER A 93 -13.69 -4.14 -5.32
CA SER A 93 -13.55 -5.36 -4.51
C SER A 93 -13.23 -5.11 -3.04
N VAL A 94 -13.04 -3.86 -2.62
CA VAL A 94 -12.65 -3.52 -1.24
C VAL A 94 -13.67 -2.59 -0.60
N ALA A 95 -14.25 -3.05 0.51
CA ALA A 95 -15.20 -2.26 1.30
C ALA A 95 -14.48 -1.32 2.27
N THR A 96 -13.49 -1.84 3.00
CA THR A 96 -12.76 -1.09 4.02
C THR A 96 -11.27 -1.30 3.93
N ILE A 97 -10.52 -0.28 4.32
CA ILE A 97 -9.07 -0.30 4.38
C ILE A 97 -8.64 0.14 5.77
N SER A 98 -7.77 -0.66 6.39
CA SER A 98 -6.96 -0.24 7.54
C SER A 98 -5.52 -0.11 7.08
N MET A 99 -4.81 0.93 7.51
CA MET A 99 -3.41 1.12 7.13
C MET A 99 -2.60 1.76 8.24
N ARG A 100 -1.31 1.43 8.28
CA ARG A 100 -0.30 2.14 9.07
C ARG A 100 0.93 2.37 8.22
N VAL A 101 1.40 3.60 8.17
CA VAL A 101 2.61 4.00 7.43
C VAL A 101 3.52 4.74 8.38
N ALA A 102 4.78 4.33 8.44
CA ALA A 102 5.82 5.00 9.22
C ALA A 102 7.02 5.34 8.34
N ARG A 103 7.71 6.42 8.71
CA ARG A 103 8.88 6.93 8.00
C ARG A 103 10.08 7.07 8.95
N SER A 104 11.27 6.80 8.44
CA SER A 104 12.54 7.07 9.12
C SER A 104 13.56 7.53 8.08
N GLY A 105 13.81 8.84 8.02
CA GLY A 105 14.58 9.44 6.92
C GLY A 105 13.88 9.20 5.57
N GLU A 106 14.59 8.62 4.61
CA GLU A 106 14.06 8.32 3.26
C GLU A 106 13.40 6.94 3.16
N LEU A 107 13.44 6.13 4.23
CA LEU A 107 12.79 4.83 4.30
C LEU A 107 11.33 5.00 4.76
N THR A 108 10.39 4.54 3.93
CA THR A 108 8.97 4.44 4.28
C THR A 108 8.56 2.98 4.34
N ARG A 109 7.71 2.63 5.31
CA ARG A 109 7.18 1.28 5.51
C ARG A 109 5.68 1.36 5.73
N GLY A 110 4.95 0.37 5.22
CA GLY A 110 3.50 0.32 5.30
C GLY A 110 2.97 -1.08 5.57
N THR A 111 1.91 -1.15 6.38
CA THR A 111 1.06 -2.34 6.50
C THR A 111 -0.37 -1.92 6.17
N TRP A 112 -1.05 -2.73 5.37
CA TRP A 112 -2.40 -2.47 4.91
C TRP A 112 -3.23 -3.73 5.06
N LEU A 113 -4.52 -3.55 5.38
CA LEU A 113 -5.53 -4.58 5.33
C LEU A 113 -6.63 -4.11 4.39
N PHE A 114 -6.83 -4.82 3.28
CA PHE A 114 -7.91 -4.62 2.33
C PHE A 114 -9.00 -5.64 2.63
N SER A 115 -10.10 -5.19 3.24
CA SER A 115 -11.21 -6.06 3.60
C SER A 115 -12.31 -5.95 2.54
N PRO A 116 -12.61 -7.04 1.83
CA PRO A 116 -13.69 -7.05 0.84
C PRO A 116 -15.07 -7.07 1.54
N PRO A 117 -16.16 -6.79 0.81
CA PRO A 117 -17.52 -7.07 1.27
C PRO A 117 -17.70 -8.52 1.77
N PRO A 118 -18.65 -8.78 2.69
CA PRO A 118 -18.94 -10.14 3.13
C PRO A 118 -19.36 -11.06 1.96
N GLY A 119 -18.70 -12.21 1.84
CA GLY A 119 -18.99 -13.21 0.80
C GLY A 119 -18.12 -13.12 -0.45
N ASP A 120 -17.34 -12.06 -0.60
CA ASP A 120 -16.39 -11.91 -1.71
C ASP A 120 -15.14 -12.78 -1.50
N ASP A 121 -14.52 -13.18 -2.61
CA ASP A 121 -13.34 -14.05 -2.61
C ASP A 121 -12.05 -13.27 -2.32
N VAL A 122 -11.54 -13.41 -1.09
CA VAL A 122 -10.27 -12.81 -0.65
C VAL A 122 -9.09 -13.30 -1.48
N ALA A 123 -9.08 -14.55 -1.94
CA ALA A 123 -8.00 -15.07 -2.76
C ALA A 123 -7.96 -14.43 -4.15
N GLU A 124 -9.13 -14.16 -4.74
CA GLU A 124 -9.23 -13.41 -6.00
C GLU A 124 -8.80 -11.95 -5.85
N LEU A 125 -9.16 -11.30 -4.73
CA LEU A 125 -8.66 -9.96 -4.42
C LEU A 125 -7.12 -9.96 -4.32
N THR A 126 -6.54 -10.88 -3.54
CA THR A 126 -5.07 -10.99 -3.40
C THR A 126 -4.40 -11.20 -4.75
N ARG A 127 -4.93 -12.10 -5.59
CA ARG A 127 -4.40 -12.37 -6.94
C ARG A 127 -4.48 -11.15 -7.85
N SER A 128 -5.60 -10.41 -7.81
CA SER A 128 -5.79 -9.20 -8.62
C SER A 128 -4.76 -8.12 -8.28
N ILE A 129 -4.45 -7.96 -6.99
CA ILE A 129 -3.41 -7.03 -6.50
C ILE A 129 -2.02 -7.49 -6.95
N ASP A 130 -1.72 -8.78 -6.84
CA ASP A 130 -0.43 -9.32 -7.31
C ASP A 130 -0.22 -9.12 -8.81
N ASP A 131 -1.25 -9.42 -9.60
CA ASP A 131 -1.20 -9.31 -11.05
C ASP A 131 -1.03 -7.86 -11.50
N LEU A 132 -1.64 -6.90 -10.79
CA LEU A 132 -1.39 -5.47 -11.01
C LEU A 132 0.11 -5.17 -10.96
N TYR A 133 0.78 -5.54 -9.86
CA TYR A 133 2.19 -5.18 -9.68
C TYR A 133 3.13 -5.92 -10.61
N ARG A 134 2.84 -7.19 -10.93
CA ARG A 134 3.61 -7.92 -11.95
C ARG A 134 3.52 -7.24 -13.31
N ARG A 135 2.33 -6.77 -13.71
CA ARG A 135 2.16 -5.99 -14.95
C ARG A 135 2.88 -4.63 -14.89
N SER A 136 3.01 -4.06 -13.70
CA SER A 136 3.81 -2.84 -13.46
C SER A 136 5.32 -3.08 -13.38
N GLY A 137 5.80 -4.28 -13.72
CA GLY A 137 7.23 -4.60 -13.81
C GLY A 137 7.87 -5.08 -12.50
N TYR A 138 7.09 -5.23 -11.43
CA TYR A 138 7.60 -5.87 -10.22
C TYR A 138 7.97 -7.33 -10.49
N GLN A 139 9.07 -7.77 -9.91
CA GLN A 139 9.60 -9.12 -10.05
C GLN A 139 9.42 -9.91 -8.75
N PRO A 140 9.19 -11.24 -8.80
CA PRO A 140 9.15 -12.07 -7.61
C PRO A 140 10.43 -12.00 -6.78
N VAL A 141 10.30 -11.96 -5.45
CA VAL A 141 11.42 -12.12 -4.52
C VAL A 141 11.63 -13.62 -4.26
N PRO A 142 12.83 -14.18 -4.50
CA PRO A 142 13.08 -15.61 -4.30
C PRO A 142 13.07 -16.02 -2.83
N GLY A 143 12.76 -17.28 -2.55
CA GLY A 143 12.89 -17.89 -1.21
C GLY A 143 11.82 -17.47 -0.20
N GLN A 144 10.67 -17.02 -0.68
CA GLN A 144 9.58 -16.49 0.15
C GLN A 144 8.61 -17.59 0.58
N HIS A 145 7.82 -17.31 1.62
CA HIS A 145 6.80 -18.23 2.11
C HIS A 145 5.77 -18.55 1.00
N ALA A 146 5.37 -19.82 0.85
CA ALA A 146 4.53 -20.25 -0.28
C ALA A 146 3.16 -19.53 -0.36
N ALA A 147 2.60 -19.15 0.79
CA ALA A 147 1.34 -18.40 0.89
C ALA A 147 1.51 -16.88 0.77
N VAL A 148 2.71 -16.38 0.47
CA VAL A 148 3.01 -14.94 0.38
C VAL A 148 3.62 -14.63 -0.98
N SER A 149 2.96 -13.75 -1.73
CA SER A 149 3.53 -13.20 -2.96
C SER A 149 4.32 -11.95 -2.63
N ALA A 150 5.65 -12.10 -2.50
CA ALA A 150 6.55 -10.97 -2.33
C ALA A 150 7.17 -10.57 -3.68
N LEU A 151 7.15 -9.27 -3.95
CA LEU A 151 7.47 -8.63 -5.20
C LEU A 151 8.42 -7.46 -4.95
N VAL A 152 9.33 -7.19 -5.88
CA VAL A 152 10.27 -6.07 -5.82
C VAL A 152 10.30 -5.31 -7.14
N LEU A 153 10.25 -3.98 -7.04
CA LEU A 153 10.57 -3.06 -8.12
C LEU A 153 11.87 -2.33 -7.74
N ARG A 154 12.94 -2.61 -8.47
CA ARG A 154 14.22 -1.89 -8.32
C ARG A 154 14.25 -0.72 -9.29
N SER A 155 14.94 0.35 -8.91
CA SER A 155 15.16 1.47 -9.80
C SER A 155 15.88 1.02 -11.07
N SER A 156 15.42 1.50 -12.21
CA SER A 156 16.13 1.40 -13.48
C SER A 156 16.93 2.67 -13.74
N ASP A 157 17.92 2.56 -14.62
CA ASP A 157 18.71 3.71 -15.05
C ASP A 157 17.80 4.83 -15.59
N GLY A 158 17.97 6.04 -15.07
CA GLY A 158 17.21 7.22 -15.49
C GLY A 158 15.90 7.49 -14.74
N GLN A 159 15.55 6.68 -13.74
CA GLN A 159 14.45 6.96 -12.79
C GLN A 159 14.99 7.44 -11.44
N PRO A 160 14.18 8.13 -10.62
CA PRO A 160 14.52 8.38 -9.22
C PRO A 160 14.93 7.06 -8.54
N ARG A 161 16.02 7.09 -7.79
CA ARG A 161 16.51 5.93 -7.03
C ARG A 161 15.51 5.62 -5.92
N GLN A 162 14.53 4.78 -6.23
CA GLN A 162 13.60 4.19 -5.30
C GLN A 162 13.46 2.69 -5.58
N THR A 163 13.79 1.89 -4.59
CA THR A 163 13.48 0.47 -4.55
C THR A 163 12.23 0.28 -3.71
N THR A 164 11.33 -0.61 -4.15
CA THR A 164 10.08 -0.91 -3.45
C THR A 164 9.93 -2.42 -3.33
N TYR A 165 9.73 -2.91 -2.11
CA TYR A 165 9.32 -4.28 -1.83
C TYR A 165 7.86 -4.28 -1.37
N ARG A 166 7.07 -5.23 -1.87
CA ARG A 166 5.67 -5.45 -1.49
C ARG A 166 5.45 -6.94 -1.25
N ALA A 167 4.64 -7.29 -0.27
CA ALA A 167 4.11 -8.63 -0.09
C ALA A 167 2.60 -8.57 0.02
N HIS A 168 1.92 -9.52 -0.63
CA HIS A 168 0.49 -9.73 -0.50
C HIS A 168 0.21 -11.15 -0.03
N TYR A 169 -0.75 -11.28 0.88
CA TYR A 169 -1.25 -12.58 1.29
C TYR A 169 -2.66 -12.47 1.86
N SER A 170 -3.40 -13.57 1.77
CA SER A 170 -4.77 -13.67 2.28
C SER A 170 -4.77 -13.99 3.76
N THR A 171 -5.76 -13.44 4.46
CA THR A 171 -6.05 -13.66 5.88
C THR A 171 -7.56 -13.83 6.07
N ALA A 172 -8.01 -14.13 7.30
CA ALA A 172 -9.44 -14.22 7.58
C ALA A 172 -10.16 -12.86 7.43
N GLY A 173 -9.46 -11.75 7.65
CA GLY A 173 -9.99 -10.40 7.56
C GLY A 173 -9.89 -9.74 6.18
N GLY A 174 -9.17 -10.35 5.23
CA GLY A 174 -8.98 -9.82 3.88
C GLY A 174 -7.56 -10.02 3.35
N THR A 175 -7.13 -9.15 2.44
CA THR A 175 -5.77 -9.18 1.90
C THR A 175 -4.88 -8.24 2.70
N VAL A 176 -3.79 -8.77 3.25
CA VAL A 176 -2.74 -7.95 3.88
C VAL A 176 -1.71 -7.56 2.82
N ARG A 177 -1.33 -6.28 2.80
CA ARG A 177 -0.14 -5.79 2.10
C ARG A 177 0.91 -5.32 3.09
N VAL A 178 2.13 -5.80 2.95
CA VAL A 178 3.31 -5.27 3.63
C VAL A 178 4.20 -4.62 2.59
N GLU A 179 4.68 -3.41 2.84
CA GLU A 179 5.60 -2.74 1.92
C GLU A 179 6.71 -1.97 2.62
N ALA A 180 7.83 -1.81 1.92
CA ALA A 180 8.87 -0.86 2.26
C ALA A 180 9.44 -0.25 0.97
N PHE A 181 9.80 1.02 1.01
CA PHE A 181 10.48 1.69 -0.09
C PHE A 181 11.43 2.79 0.37
N GLY A 182 12.44 3.04 -0.46
CA GLY A 182 13.50 4.02 -0.21
C GLY A 182 14.64 3.89 -1.23
N PRO A 183 15.67 4.74 -1.13
CA PRO A 183 16.75 4.79 -2.13
C PRO A 183 17.83 3.71 -1.96
N ASP A 184 17.98 3.15 -0.76
CA ASP A 184 18.95 2.09 -0.45
C ASP A 184 18.27 0.71 -0.52
N ASP A 185 18.54 -0.08 -1.57
CA ASP A 185 17.96 -1.43 -1.76
C ASP A 185 18.22 -2.33 -0.54
N THR A 186 19.41 -2.25 0.06
CA THR A 186 19.78 -3.12 1.19
C THR A 186 18.95 -2.77 2.42
N ALA A 187 18.90 -1.48 2.78
CA ALA A 187 18.12 -1.02 3.92
C ALA A 187 16.62 -1.27 3.73
N VAL A 188 16.09 -1.10 2.51
CA VAL A 188 14.69 -1.38 2.20
C VAL A 188 14.39 -2.87 2.30
N ALA A 189 15.25 -3.74 1.76
CA ALA A 189 15.05 -5.19 1.82
C ALA A 189 15.06 -5.72 3.27
N GLU A 190 15.98 -5.25 4.10
CA GLU A 190 16.04 -5.60 5.52
C GLU A 190 14.77 -5.14 6.26
N ALA A 191 14.40 -3.87 6.08
CA ALA A 191 13.21 -3.30 6.69
C ALA A 191 11.92 -4.02 6.27
N PHE A 192 11.81 -4.37 4.99
CA PHE A 192 10.70 -5.17 4.45
C PHE A 192 10.64 -6.54 5.10
N LYS A 193 11.76 -7.27 5.15
CA LYS A 193 11.83 -8.60 5.74
C LYS A 193 11.41 -8.57 7.22
N VAL A 194 11.97 -7.65 8.01
CA VAL A 194 11.65 -7.52 9.43
C VAL A 194 10.16 -7.23 9.64
N LEU A 195 9.60 -6.32 8.85
CA LEU A 195 8.18 -5.98 8.95
C LEU A 195 7.27 -7.14 8.54
N LEU A 196 7.60 -7.84 7.44
CA LEU A 196 6.84 -8.99 6.96
C LEU A 196 6.86 -10.13 7.97
N ASP A 197 8.02 -10.46 8.55
CA ASP A 197 8.15 -11.51 9.55
C ASP A 197 7.31 -11.20 10.81
N ARG A 198 7.30 -9.93 11.25
CA ARG A 198 6.44 -9.49 12.38
C ARG A 198 4.96 -9.56 12.03
N GLN A 199 4.60 -9.15 10.82
CA GLN A 199 3.22 -9.13 10.37
C GLN A 199 2.66 -10.55 10.19
N LEU A 200 3.44 -11.48 9.63
CA LEU A 200 3.06 -12.90 9.51
C LEU A 200 2.95 -13.58 10.88
N LYS A 201 3.74 -13.16 11.87
CA LYS A 201 3.58 -13.64 13.26
C LYS A 201 2.28 -13.13 13.90
N ALA A 202 1.88 -11.90 13.62
CA ALA A 202 0.68 -11.29 14.18
C ALA A 202 -0.62 -11.72 13.46
N ALA A 203 -0.53 -11.92 12.15
CA ALA A 203 -1.61 -12.27 11.24
C ALA A 203 -1.07 -13.28 10.20
N PRO A 204 -1.10 -14.59 10.52
CA PRO A 204 -0.59 -15.62 9.62
C PRO A 204 -1.34 -15.68 8.30
N ALA A 205 -0.62 -15.97 7.21
CA ALA A 205 -1.23 -16.18 5.91
C ALA A 205 -2.11 -17.44 5.89
N LEU A 206 -3.25 -17.37 5.21
CA LEU A 206 -4.04 -18.54 4.84
C LEU A 206 -3.33 -19.28 3.70
N GLY A 207 -3.08 -20.57 3.89
CA GLY A 207 -2.45 -21.47 2.91
C GLY A 207 -3.46 -22.12 1.96
#